data_AF-A0A964DGI1-F1
#
_entry.id   AF-A0A964DGI1-F1
#
_cell.length_a   1.000
_cell.length_b   1.000
_cell.length_c   1.000
_cell.angle_alpha   90.00
_cell.angle_beta   90.00
_cell.angle_gamma   90.00
#
_symmetry.space_group_name_H-M   'P 1'
#
loop_
_entity.id
_entity.type
_entity.pdbx_description
1 polymer ?
#
loop_
_entity_poly.entity_id
_entity_poly.type
_entity_poly.pdbx_seq_one_letter_code
_entity_poly.pdbx_strand_id
1 'polypeptide(L)'
;MKIRNLKSIKSIISLAILILMTTLLIGIAVAQEGAAPPMSGNAIMMAGWMDYAEWFVIVTLFPSIIIMLFIALSLHIARPMVLRYLNRMTLRLGADILWEAWIIGRDVMILAAVGLIGVMIIPRVQDDWNTGVFIPAFILGIITLMYKLVTDTDADKTKYMIATGLTALTLVAALIPFSVGPGYGIWSWEDRGHQHFVDEVLTPLSIYDMQQQKTTSTVSAADIITNVKSAMDDAISAAQKGDKSTALTKAQEADTAHDRLGDSLKAWNSVKNSQVEDTFFALMTAAKNGDVAGMKAAQNTINQILDEYAATL
;
A
#
# COMPACT_ATOMS: atom_id res chain seq x y z
N MET A 1 56.06 5.49 -0.20
CA MET A 1 55.10 4.43 -0.59
C MET A 1 53.98 5.09 -1.37
N LYS A 2 53.63 4.53 -2.53
CA LYS A 2 53.13 5.26 -3.71
C LYS A 2 51.60 5.43 -3.64
N ILE A 3 51.14 6.68 -3.54
CA ILE A 3 49.73 7.08 -3.71
C ILE A 3 49.39 6.96 -5.20
N ARG A 4 48.99 5.76 -5.64
CA ARG A 4 48.40 5.51 -6.96
C ARG A 4 47.26 4.52 -6.80
N ASN A 5 46.08 4.99 -6.38
CA ASN A 5 44.81 4.30 -6.71
C ASN A 5 43.52 5.06 -6.33
N LEU A 6 43.58 6.30 -5.84
CA LEU A 6 42.38 7.09 -5.55
C LEU A 6 41.53 7.45 -6.80
N LYS A 7 42.10 7.43 -8.00
CA LYS A 7 41.34 7.62 -9.26
C LYS A 7 40.46 6.40 -9.61
N SER A 8 40.88 5.19 -9.25
CA SER A 8 40.14 3.95 -9.55
C SER A 8 38.86 3.86 -8.73
N ILE A 9 38.91 4.21 -7.45
CA ILE A 9 37.76 4.14 -6.53
C ILE A 9 36.67 5.15 -6.92
N LYS A 10 37.05 6.38 -7.29
CA LYS A 10 36.09 7.38 -7.81
C LYS A 10 35.42 6.92 -9.10
N SER A 11 36.14 6.20 -9.97
CA SER A 11 35.60 5.65 -11.20
C SER A 11 34.60 4.52 -10.95
N ILE A 12 34.85 3.67 -9.96
CA ILE A 12 33.95 2.55 -9.60
C ILE A 12 32.67 3.07 -8.96
N ILE A 13 32.76 4.07 -8.08
CA ILE A 13 31.59 4.71 -7.46
C ILE A 13 30.75 5.45 -8.52
N SER A 14 31.38 6.16 -9.45
CA SER A 14 30.68 6.82 -10.56
C SER A 14 29.99 5.82 -11.49
N LEU A 15 30.57 4.63 -11.70
CA LEU A 15 29.98 3.57 -12.51
C LEU A 15 28.77 2.94 -11.81
N ALA A 16 28.86 2.69 -10.50
CA ALA A 16 27.76 2.17 -9.71
C ALA A 16 26.58 3.16 -9.67
N ILE A 17 26.85 4.46 -9.53
CA ILE A 17 25.82 5.50 -9.62
C ILE A 17 25.21 5.57 -11.02
N LEU A 18 26.01 5.44 -12.08
CA LEU A 18 25.51 5.43 -13.46
C LEU A 18 24.63 4.20 -13.74
N ILE A 19 25.04 3.01 -13.28
CA ILE A 19 24.26 1.77 -13.41
C ILE A 19 22.94 1.90 -12.64
N LEU A 20 22.98 2.43 -11.42
CA LEU A 20 21.77 2.64 -10.62
C LEU A 20 20.81 3.65 -11.28
N MET A 21 21.35 4.77 -11.81
CA MET A 21 20.58 5.79 -12.52
C MET A 21 20.02 5.29 -13.85
N THR A 22 20.74 4.42 -14.57
CA THR A 22 20.25 3.82 -15.82
C THR A 22 19.19 2.76 -15.55
N THR A 23 19.32 1.93 -14.52
CA THR A 23 18.24 1.02 -14.11
C THR A 23 17.00 1.78 -13.62
N LEU A 24 17.19 2.92 -12.93
CA LEU A 24 16.08 3.79 -12.50
C LEU A 24 15.39 4.45 -13.71
N LEU A 25 16.15 4.95 -14.69
CA LEU A 25 15.62 5.60 -15.89
C LEU A 25 14.97 4.60 -16.85
N ILE A 26 15.46 3.37 -16.94
CA ILE A 26 14.79 2.31 -17.70
C ILE A 26 13.45 1.98 -17.03
N GLY A 27 13.39 1.87 -15.69
CA GLY A 27 12.14 1.67 -14.95
C GLY A 27 11.11 2.79 -15.13
N ILE A 28 11.56 4.05 -15.27
CA ILE A 28 10.70 5.22 -15.53
C ILE A 28 10.23 5.26 -17.00
N ALA A 29 11.07 4.81 -17.95
CA ALA A 29 10.72 4.77 -19.37
C ALA A 29 9.68 3.70 -19.72
N VAL A 30 9.52 2.64 -18.92
CA VAL A 30 8.45 1.62 -19.12
C VAL A 30 7.14 2.02 -18.42
N ALA A 31 7.12 3.09 -17.63
CA ALA A 31 5.94 3.52 -16.87
C ALA A 31 5.09 4.59 -17.57
N GLN A 32 5.42 4.97 -18.81
CA GLN A 32 4.74 6.06 -19.50
C GLN A 32 4.21 5.60 -20.86
N GLU A 33 2.96 5.11 -20.89
CA GLU A 33 2.08 5.29 -22.03
C GLU A 33 0.61 5.17 -21.59
N GLY A 34 -0.15 6.25 -21.83
CA GLY A 34 -1.59 6.27 -21.67
C GLY A 34 -2.30 5.50 -22.77
N ALA A 35 -3.55 5.13 -22.47
CA ALA A 35 -4.51 4.47 -23.36
C ALA A 35 -4.08 3.07 -23.86
N ALA A 36 -4.24 2.08 -22.99
CA ALA A 36 -4.17 0.68 -23.41
C ALA A 36 -5.37 0.34 -24.35
N PRO A 37 -5.13 -0.16 -25.59
CA PRO A 37 -6.17 -0.79 -26.40
C PRO A 37 -6.67 -2.08 -25.70
N PRO A 38 -7.85 -2.61 -26.07
CA PRO A 38 -8.46 -3.77 -25.43
C PRO A 38 -7.46 -4.94 -25.34
N MET A 39 -7.07 -5.25 -24.10
CA MET A 39 -5.97 -6.14 -23.79
C MET A 39 -6.36 -7.61 -24.02
N SER A 40 -5.63 -8.30 -24.90
CA SER A 40 -5.67 -9.77 -25.03
C SER A 40 -5.28 -10.45 -23.70
N GLY A 41 -5.64 -11.73 -23.51
CA GLY A 41 -5.42 -12.44 -22.23
C GLY A 41 -4.00 -12.36 -21.63
N ASN A 42 -2.96 -12.22 -22.46
CA ASN A 42 -1.58 -12.00 -21.99
C ASN A 42 -1.36 -10.63 -21.32
N ALA A 43 -2.07 -9.60 -21.79
CA ALA A 43 -1.92 -8.24 -21.28
C ALA A 43 -2.72 -8.03 -19.97
N ILE A 44 -3.82 -8.77 -19.77
CA ILE A 44 -4.51 -8.86 -18.47
C ILE A 44 -3.62 -9.53 -17.43
N MET A 45 -2.92 -10.61 -17.80
CA MET A 45 -1.95 -11.26 -16.91
C MET A 45 -0.77 -10.35 -16.57
N MET A 46 -0.30 -9.53 -17.52
CA MET A 46 0.76 -8.54 -17.27
C MET A 46 0.30 -7.40 -16.35
N ALA A 47 -0.94 -6.91 -16.52
CA ALA A 47 -1.53 -5.91 -15.64
C ALA A 47 -1.64 -6.43 -14.20
N GLY A 48 -2.22 -7.63 -14.01
CA GLY A 48 -2.28 -8.24 -12.69
C GLY A 48 -0.90 -8.50 -12.06
N TRP A 49 0.11 -8.87 -12.85
CA TRP A 49 1.49 -9.00 -12.36
C TRP A 49 2.09 -7.66 -11.91
N MET A 50 1.80 -6.58 -12.61
CA MET A 50 2.27 -5.24 -12.24
C MET A 50 1.61 -4.74 -10.95
N ASP A 51 0.31 -4.99 -10.78
CA ASP A 51 -0.42 -4.61 -9.57
C ASP A 51 0.07 -5.43 -8.37
N TYR A 52 0.31 -6.74 -8.55
CA TYR A 52 0.94 -7.57 -7.51
C TYR A 52 2.34 -7.12 -7.13
N ALA A 53 3.16 -6.75 -8.11
CA ALA A 53 4.52 -6.27 -7.86
C ALA A 53 4.49 -4.95 -7.08
N GLU A 54 3.53 -4.08 -7.35
CA GLU A 54 3.32 -2.83 -6.63
C GLU A 54 2.96 -3.08 -5.16
N TRP A 55 2.03 -3.98 -4.89
CA TRP A 55 1.68 -4.38 -3.52
C TRP A 55 2.83 -5.07 -2.79
N PHE A 56 3.56 -5.95 -3.47
CA PHE A 56 4.74 -6.58 -2.89
C PHE A 56 5.77 -5.53 -2.49
N VAL A 57 6.03 -4.55 -3.36
CA VAL A 57 6.92 -3.43 -3.07
C VAL A 57 6.39 -2.62 -1.88
N ILE A 58 5.11 -2.31 -1.80
CA ILE A 58 4.59 -1.51 -0.68
C ILE A 58 4.69 -2.29 0.64
N VAL A 59 4.16 -3.51 0.70
CA VAL A 59 4.04 -4.29 1.93
C VAL A 59 5.40 -4.77 2.46
N THR A 60 6.34 -5.12 1.57
CA THR A 60 7.65 -5.64 2.00
C THR A 60 8.68 -4.54 2.14
N LEU A 61 8.67 -3.58 1.22
CA LEU A 61 9.76 -2.63 1.08
C LEU A 61 9.60 -1.47 2.08
N PHE A 62 8.36 -1.06 2.41
CA PHE A 62 8.14 -0.02 3.43
C PHE A 62 8.62 -0.43 4.83
N PRO A 63 8.25 -1.59 5.39
CA PRO A 63 8.78 -2.03 6.69
C PRO A 63 10.30 -2.24 6.63
N SER A 64 10.83 -2.70 5.48
CA SER A 64 12.27 -2.89 5.32
C SER A 64 13.07 -1.60 5.49
N ILE A 65 12.54 -0.45 5.03
CA ILE A 65 13.17 0.87 5.22
C ILE A 65 13.30 1.19 6.71
N ILE A 66 12.23 0.99 7.48
CA ILE A 66 12.22 1.24 8.92
C ILE A 66 13.24 0.34 9.63
N ILE A 67 13.25 -0.95 9.30
CA ILE A 67 14.19 -1.92 9.86
C ILE A 67 15.64 -1.52 9.53
N MET A 68 15.93 -1.14 8.28
CA MET A 68 17.27 -0.70 7.87
C MET A 68 17.72 0.56 8.63
N LEU A 69 16.85 1.57 8.75
CA LEU A 69 17.15 2.79 9.50
C LEU A 69 17.34 2.50 11.00
N PHE A 70 16.55 1.58 11.55
CA PHE A 70 16.69 1.15 12.94
C PHE A 70 18.00 0.40 13.18
N ILE A 71 18.40 -0.49 12.27
CA ILE A 71 19.70 -1.17 12.30
C ILE A 71 20.82 -0.14 12.18
N ALA A 72 20.72 0.82 11.25
CA ALA A 72 21.72 1.87 11.09
C ALA A 72 21.88 2.76 12.34
N LEU A 73 20.76 3.08 13.00
CA LEU A 73 20.77 3.84 14.25
C LEU A 73 21.36 3.02 15.40
N SER A 74 20.97 1.74 15.51
CA SER A 74 21.52 0.82 16.51
C SER A 74 23.03 0.64 16.33
N LEU A 75 23.48 0.53 15.08
CA LEU A 75 24.89 0.46 14.73
C LEU A 75 25.62 1.74 15.13
N HIS A 76 25.06 2.93 14.89
CA HIS A 76 25.65 4.16 15.44
C HIS A 76 25.83 3.99 16.95
N ILE A 77 24.75 3.80 17.71
CA ILE A 77 24.77 3.75 19.17
C ILE A 77 25.75 2.70 19.72
N ALA A 78 25.97 1.60 19.01
CA ALA A 78 26.87 0.52 19.41
C ALA A 78 28.38 0.87 19.33
N ARG A 79 28.77 2.01 18.74
CA ARG A 79 30.17 2.45 18.58
C ARG A 79 31.07 2.25 19.83
N PRO A 80 30.72 2.73 21.04
CA PRO A 80 31.58 2.55 22.22
C PRO A 80 31.78 1.08 22.60
N MET A 81 30.81 0.20 22.34
CA MET A 81 30.96 -1.23 22.57
C MET A 81 31.92 -1.84 21.55
N VAL A 82 31.76 -1.50 20.26
CA VAL A 82 32.65 -1.96 19.19
C VAL A 82 34.11 -1.58 19.48
N LEU A 83 34.36 -0.32 19.88
CA LEU A 83 35.72 0.13 20.25
C LEU A 83 36.30 -0.67 21.43
N ARG A 84 35.50 -1.03 22.44
CA ARG A 84 35.95 -1.88 23.56
C ARG A 84 36.31 -3.29 23.09
N TYR A 85 35.55 -3.85 22.15
CA TYR A 85 35.85 -5.16 21.56
C TYR A 85 37.11 -5.14 20.70
N LEU A 86 37.27 -4.11 19.87
CA LEU A 86 38.45 -3.93 19.01
C LEU A 86 39.74 -3.80 19.84
N ASN A 87 39.70 -3.09 20.96
CA ASN A 87 40.85 -2.96 21.87
C ASN A 87 41.28 -4.27 22.53
N ARG A 88 40.43 -5.31 22.56
CA ARG A 88 40.76 -6.63 23.11
C ARG A 88 41.35 -7.59 22.08
N MET A 89 41.30 -7.25 20.79
CA MET A 89 41.84 -8.10 19.75
C MET A 89 43.36 -8.00 19.71
N THR A 90 44.04 -9.14 19.85
CA THR A 90 45.50 -9.23 19.77
C THR A 90 46.02 -9.10 18.34
N LEU A 91 45.20 -9.43 17.33
CA LEU A 91 45.50 -9.19 15.92
C LEU A 91 44.98 -7.82 15.47
N ARG A 92 45.92 -6.94 15.07
CA ARG A 92 45.60 -5.64 14.47
C ARG A 92 44.81 -5.77 13.17
N LEU A 93 45.08 -6.80 12.37
CA LEU A 93 44.40 -7.03 11.10
C LEU A 93 42.90 -7.33 11.29
N GLY A 94 42.55 -8.15 12.29
CA GLY A 94 41.16 -8.48 12.57
C GLY A 94 40.36 -7.28 13.08
N ALA A 95 41.01 -6.46 13.92
CA ALA A 95 40.40 -5.23 14.42
C ALA A 95 40.12 -4.22 13.29
N ASP A 96 41.06 -4.05 12.35
CA ASP A 96 40.91 -3.11 11.24
C ASP A 96 39.77 -3.51 10.30
N ILE A 97 39.72 -4.79 9.89
CA ILE A 97 38.67 -5.31 9.00
C ILE A 97 37.28 -5.21 9.65
N LEU A 98 37.16 -5.53 10.95
CA LEU A 98 35.88 -5.43 11.66
C LEU A 98 35.43 -3.98 11.82
N TRP A 99 36.37 -3.06 12.04
CA TRP A 99 36.08 -1.63 12.10
C TRP A 99 35.58 -1.09 10.77
N GLU A 100 36.28 -1.38 9.67
CA GLU A 100 35.85 -0.96 8.33
C GLU A 100 34.51 -1.59 7.93
N ALA A 101 34.31 -2.89 8.19
CA ALA A 101 33.05 -3.57 7.91
C ALA A 101 31.87 -2.95 8.69
N TRP A 102 32.11 -2.55 9.95
CA TRP A 102 31.10 -1.88 10.77
C TRP A 102 30.73 -0.49 10.22
N ILE A 103 31.73 0.32 9.81
CA ILE A 103 31.48 1.63 9.18
C ILE A 103 30.70 1.47 7.87
N ILE A 104 31.16 0.56 7.00
CA ILE A 104 30.52 0.32 5.70
C ILE A 104 29.10 -0.20 5.89
N GLY A 105 28.88 -1.17 6.78
CA GLY A 105 27.55 -1.71 7.05
C GLY A 105 26.57 -0.63 7.50
N ARG A 106 27.00 0.24 8.42
CA ARG A 106 26.20 1.39 8.89
C ARG A 106 25.82 2.34 7.74
N ASP A 107 26.78 2.69 6.89
CA ASP A 107 26.57 3.69 5.84
C ASP A 107 25.78 3.12 4.66
N VAL A 108 25.99 1.85 4.31
CA VAL A 108 25.21 1.13 3.30
C VAL A 108 23.74 1.00 3.74
N MET A 109 23.45 0.74 5.01
CA MET A 109 22.06 0.66 5.49
C MET A 109 21.30 1.99 5.32
N ILE A 110 21.96 3.13 5.61
CA ILE A 110 21.35 4.46 5.40
C ILE A 110 21.18 4.73 3.91
N LEU A 111 22.21 4.45 3.10
CA LEU A 111 22.16 4.65 1.66
C LEU A 111 21.05 3.82 1.01
N ALA A 112 20.93 2.55 1.38
CA ALA A 112 19.89 1.66 0.91
C ALA A 112 18.51 2.17 1.32
N ALA A 113 18.30 2.49 2.60
CA ALA A 113 17.03 3.01 3.08
C ALA A 113 16.60 4.30 2.34
N VAL A 114 17.52 5.25 2.16
CA VAL A 114 17.24 6.50 1.44
C VAL A 114 16.98 6.26 -0.05
N GLY A 115 17.73 5.35 -0.67
CA GLY A 115 17.49 4.94 -2.07
C GLY A 115 16.10 4.33 -2.26
N LEU A 116 15.68 3.48 -1.32
CA LEU A 116 14.35 2.86 -1.33
C LEU A 116 13.23 3.88 -1.07
N ILE A 117 13.44 4.85 -0.18
CA ILE A 117 12.50 5.97 0.00
C ILE A 117 12.37 6.77 -1.30
N GLY A 118 13.47 6.98 -2.03
CA GLY A 118 13.46 7.68 -3.32
C GLY A 118 12.58 7.00 -4.38
N VAL A 119 12.53 5.67 -4.40
CA VAL A 119 11.64 4.90 -5.28
C VAL A 119 10.17 5.21 -4.99
N MET A 120 9.81 5.44 -3.72
CA MET A 120 8.42 5.75 -3.33
C MET A 120 7.96 7.14 -3.75
N ILE A 121 8.88 8.03 -4.13
CA ILE A 121 8.58 9.41 -4.54
C ILE A 121 8.32 9.49 -6.05
N ILE A 122 8.43 8.38 -6.79
CA ILE A 122 8.13 8.32 -8.22
C ILE A 122 6.62 8.60 -8.46
N PRO A 123 6.24 9.44 -9.45
CA PRO A 123 4.87 9.94 -9.62
C PRO A 123 3.79 8.85 -9.67
N ARG A 124 4.07 7.71 -10.33
CA ARG A 124 3.12 6.59 -10.43
C ARG A 124 2.71 6.03 -9.07
N VAL A 125 3.63 6.01 -8.10
CA VAL A 125 3.34 5.53 -6.74
C VAL A 125 2.71 6.65 -5.90
N GLN A 126 2.94 7.92 -6.23
CA GLN A 126 2.37 9.06 -5.52
C GLN A 126 0.87 9.25 -5.75
N ASP A 127 0.41 9.05 -6.99
CA ASP A 127 -0.98 9.30 -7.38
C ASP A 127 -1.95 8.31 -6.70
N ASP A 128 -1.53 7.06 -6.54
CA ASP A 128 -2.38 6.00 -5.97
C ASP A 128 -2.31 5.94 -4.44
N TRP A 129 -1.20 6.38 -3.82
CA TRP A 129 -0.90 6.10 -2.41
C TRP A 129 -0.53 7.30 -1.55
N ASN A 130 -0.54 8.52 -2.11
CA ASN A 130 -0.15 9.74 -1.40
C ASN A 130 1.21 9.59 -0.68
N THR A 131 2.21 9.00 -1.36
CA THR A 131 3.56 8.80 -0.81
C THR A 131 4.34 10.11 -0.61
N GLY A 132 3.71 11.27 -0.85
CA GLY A 132 4.24 12.59 -0.50
C GLY A 132 4.62 12.72 0.98
N VAL A 133 4.06 11.90 1.87
CA VAL A 133 4.42 11.84 3.29
C VAL A 133 5.88 11.39 3.51
N PHE A 134 6.52 10.72 2.55
CA PHE A 134 7.92 10.31 2.64
C PHE A 134 8.93 11.38 2.20
N ILE A 135 8.47 12.46 1.56
CA ILE A 135 9.34 13.55 1.08
C ILE A 135 10.21 14.14 2.22
N PRO A 136 9.68 14.44 3.42
CA PRO A 136 10.50 14.92 4.53
C PRO A 136 11.57 13.92 4.96
N ALA A 137 11.24 12.63 5.00
CA ALA A 137 12.18 11.57 5.36
C ALA A 137 13.30 11.44 4.31
N PHE A 138 12.96 11.54 3.03
CA PHE A 138 13.94 11.51 1.94
C PHE A 138 14.92 12.67 2.02
N ILE A 139 14.41 13.90 2.20
CA ILE A 139 15.25 15.10 2.30
C ILE A 139 16.21 14.98 3.49
N LEU A 140 15.70 14.58 4.66
CA LEU A 140 16.53 14.37 5.85
C LEU A 140 17.57 13.25 5.65
N GLY A 141 17.20 12.18 4.97
CA GLY A 141 18.10 11.10 4.60
C GLY A 141 19.24 11.56 3.70
N ILE A 142 18.93 12.34 2.66
CA ILE A 142 19.94 12.94 1.77
C ILE A 142 20.84 13.91 2.54
N ILE A 143 20.28 14.75 3.42
CA ILE A 143 21.08 15.64 4.28
C ILE A 143 22.01 14.82 5.18
N THR A 144 21.54 13.71 5.75
CA THR A 144 22.34 12.81 6.59
C THR A 144 23.52 12.22 5.80
N LEU A 145 23.28 11.74 4.58
CA LEU A 145 24.31 11.19 3.70
C LEU A 145 25.31 12.27 3.26
N MET A 146 24.82 13.46 2.88
CA MET A 146 25.67 14.61 2.53
C MET A 146 26.56 15.02 3.70
N TYR A 147 26.00 15.09 4.90
CA TYR A 147 26.75 15.44 6.11
C TYR A 147 27.88 14.43 6.37
N LYS A 148 27.61 13.13 6.23
CA LYS A 148 28.62 12.08 6.35
C LYS A 148 29.68 12.10 5.25
N LEU A 149 29.29 12.50 4.04
CA LEU A 149 30.24 12.60 2.92
C LEU A 149 31.20 13.78 3.09
N VAL A 150 30.71 14.91 3.60
CA VAL A 150 31.50 16.14 3.79
C VAL A 150 32.33 16.08 5.07
N THR A 151 31.82 15.40 6.10
CA THR A 151 32.40 15.45 7.43
C THR A 151 32.93 14.09 7.84
N ASP A 152 34.19 14.04 8.28
CA ASP A 152 34.73 12.86 8.97
C ASP A 152 34.04 12.72 10.33
N THR A 153 32.92 11.99 10.31
CA THR A 153 32.06 11.78 11.46
C THR A 153 32.68 10.82 12.47
N ASP A 154 33.67 10.03 12.09
CA ASP A 154 34.27 9.03 12.97
C ASP A 154 35.43 9.63 13.81
N ALA A 155 36.05 10.72 13.37
CA ALA A 155 37.13 11.40 14.08
C ALA A 155 36.69 12.25 15.30
N ASP A 156 35.47 12.79 15.32
CA ASP A 156 35.00 13.74 16.35
C ASP A 156 33.68 13.28 16.99
N LYS A 157 33.60 13.39 18.31
CA LYS A 157 32.39 13.06 19.08
C LYS A 157 31.20 13.94 18.70
N THR A 158 31.41 15.23 18.48
CA THR A 158 30.33 16.18 18.20
C THR A 158 29.71 15.90 16.83
N LYS A 159 30.56 15.69 15.81
CA LYS A 159 30.13 15.36 14.45
C LYS A 159 29.40 14.02 14.40
N TYR A 160 29.91 13.04 15.12
CA TYR A 160 29.24 11.75 15.29
C TYR A 160 27.84 11.89 15.92
N MET A 161 27.69 12.71 16.97
CA MET A 161 26.39 12.95 17.61
C MET A 161 25.40 13.61 16.65
N ILE A 162 25.87 14.57 15.85
CA ILE A 162 25.04 15.23 14.82
C ILE A 162 24.58 14.21 13.76
N ALA A 163 25.49 13.38 13.24
CA ALA A 163 25.15 12.34 12.27
C ALA A 163 24.16 11.31 12.83
N THR A 164 24.31 10.94 14.10
CA THR A 164 23.40 10.03 14.80
C THR A 164 22.03 10.68 14.98
N GLY A 165 21.97 11.95 15.38
CA GLY A 165 20.73 12.71 15.50
C GLY A 165 20.00 12.87 14.16
N LEU A 166 20.73 13.15 13.08
CA LEU A 166 20.20 13.21 11.72
C LEU A 166 19.62 11.86 11.26
N THR A 167 20.31 10.76 11.55
CA THR A 167 19.81 9.41 11.26
C THR A 167 18.54 9.11 12.06
N ALA A 168 18.50 9.49 13.34
CA ALA A 168 17.32 9.34 14.19
C ALA A 168 16.14 10.19 13.70
N LEU A 169 16.38 11.44 13.28
CA LEU A 169 15.34 12.29 12.69
C LEU A 169 14.81 11.72 11.38
N THR A 170 15.69 11.15 10.55
CA THR A 170 15.30 10.45 9.32
C THR A 170 14.38 9.26 9.63
N LEU A 171 14.72 8.46 10.64
CA LEU A 171 13.89 7.34 11.11
C LEU A 171 12.54 7.83 11.63
N VAL A 172 12.51 8.86 12.47
CA VAL A 172 11.26 9.44 13.00
C VAL A 172 10.39 9.96 11.86
N ALA A 173 10.98 10.67 10.90
CA ALA A 173 10.25 11.15 9.73
C ALA A 173 9.68 9.99 8.88
N ALA A 174 10.42 8.89 8.75
CA ALA A 174 9.94 7.68 8.07
C ALA A 174 8.83 6.95 8.85
N LEU A 175 8.74 7.13 10.18
CA LEU A 175 7.69 6.57 11.05
C LEU A 175 6.41 7.41 11.08
N ILE A 176 6.44 8.68 10.67
CA ILE A 176 5.24 9.53 10.63
C ILE A 176 4.11 8.90 9.79
N PRO A 177 4.37 8.39 8.56
CA PRO A 177 3.38 7.63 7.80
C PRO A 177 2.73 6.47 8.59
N PHE A 178 3.44 5.85 9.53
CA PHE A 178 2.90 4.73 10.33
C PHE A 178 2.06 5.18 11.52
N SER A 179 2.25 6.42 12.01
CA SER A 179 1.77 6.87 13.32
C SER A 179 0.66 7.93 13.27
N VAL A 180 0.51 8.67 12.17
CA VAL A 180 -0.46 9.78 12.08
C VAL A 180 -1.59 9.46 11.10
N GLY A 181 -2.77 9.10 11.62
CA GLY A 181 -4.06 9.45 11.01
C GLY A 181 -5.06 8.31 10.71
N PRO A 182 -6.37 8.51 10.96
CA PRO A 182 -7.42 7.63 10.44
C PRO A 182 -7.41 7.71 8.90
N GLY A 183 -7.23 6.57 8.22
CA GLY A 183 -7.02 6.48 6.77
C GLY A 183 -5.55 6.39 6.32
N TYR A 184 -4.58 6.45 7.26
CA TYR A 184 -3.13 6.37 6.97
C TYR A 184 -2.32 5.58 8.03
N GLY A 185 -2.89 5.23 9.18
CA GLY A 185 -2.23 4.38 10.17
C GLY A 185 -2.07 2.92 9.69
N ILE A 186 -1.24 2.13 10.39
CA ILE A 186 -0.95 0.69 10.12
C ILE A 186 -2.19 -0.10 9.64
N TRP A 187 -3.34 0.14 10.27
CA TRP A 187 -4.62 -0.52 9.98
C TRP A 187 -5.23 -0.18 8.61
N SER A 188 -4.98 1.01 8.06
CA SER A 188 -5.53 1.43 6.76
C SER A 188 -4.85 0.76 5.57
N TRP A 189 -3.57 0.40 5.70
CA TRP A 189 -2.83 -0.34 4.66
C TRP A 189 -3.27 -1.80 4.63
N GLU A 190 -3.58 -2.35 5.81
CA GLU A 190 -4.13 -3.69 5.97
C GLU A 190 -5.55 -3.77 5.43
N ASP A 191 -6.40 -2.77 5.70
CA ASP A 191 -7.76 -2.70 5.16
C ASP A 191 -7.76 -2.51 3.64
N ARG A 192 -6.92 -1.62 3.09
CA ARG A 192 -6.78 -1.46 1.63
C ARG A 192 -6.19 -2.71 0.98
N GLY A 193 -5.21 -3.35 1.62
CA GLY A 193 -4.60 -4.59 1.12
C GLY A 193 -5.56 -5.76 1.15
N HIS A 194 -6.38 -5.84 2.19
CA HIS A 194 -7.40 -6.85 2.30
C HIS A 194 -8.53 -6.62 1.29
N GLN A 195 -9.00 -5.39 1.14
CA GLN A 195 -9.99 -5.02 0.13
C GLN A 195 -9.48 -5.30 -1.29
N HIS A 196 -8.27 -4.88 -1.64
CA HIS A 196 -7.71 -5.18 -2.96
C HIS A 196 -7.48 -6.69 -3.19
N PHE A 197 -7.01 -7.43 -2.18
CA PHE A 197 -6.87 -8.89 -2.32
C PHE A 197 -8.24 -9.60 -2.41
N VAL A 198 -9.26 -9.11 -1.71
CA VAL A 198 -10.62 -9.67 -1.80
C VAL A 198 -11.27 -9.29 -3.12
N ASP A 199 -11.17 -8.03 -3.53
CA ASP A 199 -11.90 -7.41 -4.66
C ASP A 199 -11.18 -7.52 -6.02
N GLU A 200 -9.87 -7.75 -6.05
CA GLU A 200 -9.09 -7.86 -7.30
C GLU A 200 -8.34 -9.20 -7.46
N VAL A 201 -8.29 -10.05 -6.44
CA VAL A 201 -7.64 -11.38 -6.57
C VAL A 201 -8.61 -12.52 -6.33
N LEU A 202 -9.36 -12.48 -5.22
CA LEU A 202 -10.29 -13.57 -4.87
C LEU A 202 -11.59 -13.48 -5.66
N THR A 203 -12.11 -12.28 -5.87
CA THR A 203 -13.31 -12.05 -6.68
C THR A 203 -13.08 -12.33 -8.17
N PRO A 204 -11.98 -12.00 -8.89
CA PRO A 204 -11.85 -12.42 -10.29
C PRO A 204 -11.71 -13.94 -10.49
N LEU A 205 -11.33 -14.71 -9.46
CA LEU A 205 -11.42 -16.18 -9.53
C LEU A 205 -12.87 -16.70 -9.47
N SER A 206 -13.84 -15.92 -8.95
CA SER A 206 -15.28 -16.22 -9.06
C SER A 206 -16.02 -15.37 -10.11
N ILE A 207 -15.43 -14.26 -10.57
CA ILE A 207 -16.00 -13.25 -11.47
C ILE A 207 -15.47 -13.39 -12.91
N TYR A 208 -14.49 -14.24 -13.21
CA TYR A 208 -14.15 -14.52 -14.62
C TYR A 208 -15.34 -15.13 -15.40
N ASP A 209 -16.29 -15.78 -14.72
CA ASP A 209 -17.58 -16.19 -15.30
C ASP A 209 -18.60 -15.05 -15.42
N MET A 210 -18.44 -13.94 -14.68
CA MET A 210 -19.35 -12.78 -14.73
C MET A 210 -18.85 -11.62 -15.61
N GLN A 211 -17.54 -11.47 -15.83
CA GLN A 211 -16.99 -10.29 -16.50
C GLN A 211 -17.09 -10.32 -18.05
N GLN A 212 -17.43 -11.47 -18.65
CA GLN A 212 -17.90 -11.50 -20.05
C GLN A 212 -19.20 -10.71 -20.26
N GLN A 213 -19.89 -10.28 -19.20
CA GLN A 213 -21.11 -9.47 -19.29
C GLN A 213 -20.87 -7.97 -19.06
N LYS A 214 -19.62 -7.51 -18.92
CA LYS A 214 -19.25 -6.08 -18.81
C LYS A 214 -18.64 -5.52 -20.11
N THR A 215 -19.06 -6.05 -21.26
CA THR A 215 -18.97 -5.30 -22.52
C THR A 215 -20.27 -4.53 -22.74
N THR A 216 -20.20 -3.22 -22.48
CA THR A 216 -20.98 -2.21 -23.20
C THR A 216 -22.50 -2.39 -23.19
N SER A 217 -23.08 -2.55 -22.02
CA SER A 217 -24.48 -2.19 -21.79
C SER A 217 -24.48 -1.19 -20.66
N THR A 218 -24.87 0.05 -20.94
CA THR A 218 -25.34 0.99 -19.92
C THR A 218 -26.47 0.31 -19.17
N VAL A 219 -26.15 -0.38 -18.08
CA VAL A 219 -27.15 -1.06 -17.25
C VAL A 219 -28.05 0.05 -16.72
N SER A 220 -29.30 0.06 -17.16
CA SER A 220 -30.23 1.13 -16.79
C SER A 220 -30.49 1.07 -15.28
N ALA A 221 -30.80 2.19 -14.65
CA ALA A 221 -31.14 2.19 -13.22
C ALA A 221 -32.33 1.24 -12.91
N ALA A 222 -33.24 1.03 -13.86
CA ALA A 222 -34.32 0.05 -13.76
C ALA A 222 -33.81 -1.40 -13.70
N ASP A 223 -32.79 -1.75 -14.49
CA ASP A 223 -32.17 -3.08 -14.45
C ASP A 223 -31.45 -3.31 -13.12
N ILE A 224 -30.78 -2.28 -12.58
CA ILE A 224 -30.11 -2.36 -11.28
C ILE A 224 -31.13 -2.59 -10.16
N ILE A 225 -32.24 -1.84 -10.16
CA ILE A 225 -33.33 -2.02 -9.19
C ILE A 225 -33.89 -3.45 -9.26
N THR A 226 -34.08 -3.99 -10.47
CA THR A 226 -34.57 -5.37 -10.66
C THR A 226 -33.58 -6.40 -10.07
N ASN A 227 -32.27 -6.20 -10.29
CA ASN A 227 -31.23 -7.08 -9.75
C ASN A 227 -31.18 -7.03 -8.22
N VAL A 228 -31.28 -5.84 -7.62
CA VAL A 228 -31.33 -5.66 -6.16
C VAL A 228 -32.51 -6.43 -5.57
N LYS A 229 -33.70 -6.31 -6.17
CA LYS A 229 -34.92 -7.01 -5.73
C LYS A 229 -34.76 -8.53 -5.81
N SER A 230 -34.26 -9.03 -6.95
CA SER A 230 -34.04 -10.46 -7.15
C SER A 230 -33.04 -11.05 -6.14
N ALA A 231 -31.95 -10.35 -5.86
CA ALA A 231 -30.96 -10.80 -4.89
C ALA A 231 -31.52 -10.86 -3.46
N MET A 232 -32.37 -9.90 -3.06
CA MET A 232 -33.07 -9.95 -1.77
C MET A 232 -34.06 -11.12 -1.68
N ASP A 233 -34.80 -11.42 -2.75
CA ASP A 233 -35.73 -12.56 -2.81
C ASP A 233 -34.98 -13.90 -2.68
N ASP A 234 -33.82 -14.02 -3.33
CA ASP A 234 -32.94 -15.18 -3.22
C ASP A 234 -32.38 -15.33 -1.81
N ALA A 235 -31.99 -14.22 -1.17
CA ALA A 235 -31.52 -14.20 0.22
C ALA A 235 -32.60 -14.72 1.19
N ILE A 236 -33.83 -14.23 1.05
CA ILE A 236 -34.97 -14.65 1.87
C ILE A 236 -35.31 -16.12 1.61
N SER A 237 -35.27 -16.55 0.35
CA SER A 237 -35.53 -17.94 -0.04
C SER A 237 -34.49 -18.90 0.54
N ALA A 238 -33.21 -18.50 0.59
CA ALA A 238 -32.15 -19.26 1.24
C ALA A 238 -32.35 -19.32 2.76
N ALA A 239 -32.69 -18.20 3.39
CA ALA A 239 -32.97 -18.13 4.83
C ALA A 239 -34.17 -19.02 5.23
N GLN A 240 -35.22 -19.05 4.41
CA GLN A 240 -36.38 -19.93 4.60
C GLN A 240 -36.02 -21.43 4.55
N LYS A 241 -35.00 -21.79 3.76
CA LYS A 241 -34.46 -23.16 3.70
C LYS A 241 -33.50 -23.47 4.85
N GLY A 242 -33.22 -22.51 5.73
CA GLY A 242 -32.28 -22.64 6.84
C GLY A 242 -30.81 -22.46 6.44
N ASP A 243 -30.53 -22.06 5.20
CA ASP A 243 -29.16 -21.83 4.72
C ASP A 243 -28.73 -20.38 4.99
N LYS A 244 -28.18 -20.17 6.19
CA LYS A 244 -27.71 -18.85 6.64
C LYS A 244 -26.53 -18.32 5.84
N SER A 245 -25.67 -19.21 5.33
CA SER A 245 -24.48 -18.82 4.57
C SER A 245 -24.89 -18.24 3.23
N THR A 246 -25.73 -18.97 2.49
CA THR A 246 -26.24 -18.50 1.20
C THR A 246 -27.12 -17.26 1.35
N ALA A 247 -27.92 -17.18 2.42
CA ALA A 247 -28.73 -16.00 2.72
C ALA A 247 -27.86 -14.74 2.92
N LEU A 248 -26.76 -14.85 3.67
CA LEU A 248 -25.85 -13.74 3.90
C LEU A 248 -25.16 -13.32 2.59
N THR A 249 -24.63 -14.27 1.82
CA THR A 249 -23.99 -13.97 0.53
C THR A 249 -24.95 -13.25 -0.42
N LYS A 250 -26.21 -13.71 -0.52
CA LYS A 250 -27.21 -13.05 -1.38
C LYS A 250 -27.64 -11.68 -0.87
N ALA A 251 -27.67 -11.46 0.44
CA ALA A 251 -27.90 -10.14 1.00
C ALA A 251 -26.75 -9.16 0.67
N GLN A 252 -25.50 -9.63 0.69
CA GLN A 252 -24.34 -8.84 0.28
C GLN A 252 -24.35 -8.53 -1.22
N GLU A 253 -24.72 -9.50 -2.06
CA GLU A 253 -24.91 -9.25 -3.50
C GLU A 253 -25.94 -8.15 -3.77
N ALA A 254 -27.03 -8.11 -2.99
CA ALA A 254 -28.05 -7.07 -3.10
C ALA A 254 -27.51 -5.67 -2.71
N ASP A 255 -26.68 -5.60 -1.66
CA ASP A 255 -26.03 -4.37 -1.20
C ASP A 255 -25.03 -3.84 -2.25
N THR A 256 -24.16 -4.72 -2.78
CA THR A 256 -23.23 -4.36 -3.87
C THR A 256 -23.96 -3.93 -5.14
N ALA A 257 -25.12 -4.51 -5.45
CA ALA A 257 -25.95 -4.06 -6.55
C ALA A 257 -26.54 -2.66 -6.29
N HIS A 258 -26.93 -2.37 -5.04
CA HIS A 258 -27.41 -1.06 -4.61
C HIS A 258 -26.33 0.03 -4.67
N ASP A 259 -25.07 -0.26 -4.35
CA ASP A 259 -23.97 0.72 -4.43
C ASP A 259 -23.83 1.36 -5.82
N ARG A 260 -24.22 0.62 -6.87
CA ARG A 260 -24.24 1.13 -8.25
C ARG A 260 -25.29 2.22 -8.48
N LEU A 261 -26.29 2.32 -7.61
CA LEU A 261 -27.30 3.39 -7.55
C LEU A 261 -26.94 4.49 -6.56
N GLY A 262 -25.93 4.32 -5.70
CA GLY A 262 -25.69 5.18 -4.54
C GLY A 262 -25.61 6.67 -4.89
N ASP A 263 -24.83 7.04 -5.91
CA ASP A 263 -24.70 8.44 -6.34
C ASP A 263 -26.01 9.01 -6.89
N SER A 264 -26.77 8.22 -7.65
CA SER A 264 -28.01 8.67 -8.30
C SER A 264 -29.18 8.72 -7.31
N LEU A 265 -29.24 7.79 -6.36
CA LEU A 265 -30.24 7.74 -5.29
C LEU A 265 -29.98 8.86 -4.26
N LYS A 266 -28.72 9.10 -3.89
CA LYS A 266 -28.32 10.20 -3.01
C LYS A 266 -28.60 11.58 -3.63
N ALA A 267 -28.38 11.74 -4.93
CA ALA A 267 -28.73 12.96 -5.65
C ALA A 267 -30.25 13.20 -5.68
N TRP A 268 -31.05 12.14 -5.78
CA TRP A 268 -32.51 12.23 -5.71
C TRP A 268 -33.02 12.58 -4.30
N ASN A 269 -32.58 11.82 -3.28
CA ASN A 269 -32.97 12.07 -1.89
C ASN A 269 -31.97 11.45 -0.90
N SER A 270 -31.12 12.28 -0.32
CA SER A 270 -30.07 11.85 0.62
C SER A 270 -30.60 11.20 1.89
N VAL A 271 -31.77 11.60 2.39
CA VAL A 271 -32.39 11.02 3.59
C VAL A 271 -32.84 9.58 3.31
N LYS A 272 -33.48 9.36 2.16
CA LYS A 272 -33.91 8.02 1.75
C LYS A 272 -32.73 7.12 1.41
N ASN A 273 -31.66 7.66 0.81
CA ASN A 273 -30.43 6.92 0.60
C ASN A 273 -29.85 6.40 1.94
N SER A 274 -29.72 7.28 2.94
CA SER A 274 -29.26 6.87 4.28
C SER A 274 -30.17 5.82 4.91
N GLN A 275 -31.50 5.96 4.73
CA GLN A 275 -32.45 4.97 5.22
C GLN A 275 -32.28 3.60 4.53
N VAL A 276 -31.96 3.58 3.23
CA VAL A 276 -31.68 2.35 2.49
C VAL A 276 -30.40 1.68 3.00
N GLU A 277 -29.32 2.45 3.20
CA GLU A 277 -28.06 1.94 3.78
C GLU A 277 -28.28 1.31 5.17
N ASP A 278 -28.98 2.01 6.06
CA ASP A 278 -29.33 1.49 7.39
C ASP A 278 -30.19 0.20 7.31
N THR A 279 -31.09 0.15 6.32
CA THR A 279 -31.97 -1.01 6.10
C THR A 279 -31.22 -2.20 5.50
N PHE A 280 -30.23 -1.99 4.63
CA PHE A 280 -29.34 -3.05 4.15
C PHE A 280 -28.50 -3.62 5.29
N PHE A 281 -28.00 -2.77 6.20
CA PHE A 281 -27.32 -3.25 7.40
C PHE A 281 -28.23 -4.12 8.28
N ALA A 282 -29.51 -3.74 8.44
CA ALA A 282 -30.50 -4.55 9.13
C ALA A 282 -30.79 -5.87 8.40
N LEU A 283 -30.89 -5.86 7.05
CA LEU A 283 -31.06 -7.04 6.21
C LEU A 283 -29.90 -8.03 6.40
N MET A 284 -28.66 -7.57 6.34
CA MET A 284 -27.47 -8.40 6.55
C MET A 284 -27.42 -8.99 7.96
N THR A 285 -27.76 -8.19 8.98
CA THR A 285 -27.83 -8.66 10.37
C THR A 285 -28.90 -9.73 10.55
N ALA A 286 -30.08 -9.54 9.95
CA ALA A 286 -31.16 -10.53 9.96
C ALA A 286 -30.77 -11.81 9.20
N ALA A 287 -30.13 -11.69 8.04
CA ALA A 287 -29.62 -12.83 7.26
C ALA A 287 -28.59 -13.66 8.04
N LYS A 288 -27.64 -13.00 8.71
CA LYS A 288 -26.64 -13.65 9.58
C LYS A 288 -27.30 -14.46 10.70
N ASN A 289 -28.39 -13.95 11.26
CA ASN A 289 -29.13 -14.64 12.33
C ASN A 289 -30.10 -15.71 11.80
N GLY A 290 -30.45 -15.68 10.51
CA GLY A 290 -31.52 -16.48 9.90
C GLY A 290 -32.92 -15.97 10.25
N ASP A 291 -33.05 -14.68 10.59
CA ASP A 291 -34.33 -14.03 10.91
C ASP A 291 -35.07 -13.62 9.63
N VAL A 292 -35.86 -14.56 9.09
CA VAL A 292 -36.67 -14.35 7.88
C VAL A 292 -37.67 -13.19 8.04
N ALA A 293 -38.18 -12.96 9.25
CA ALA A 293 -39.13 -11.87 9.48
C ALA A 293 -38.45 -10.51 9.41
N GLY A 294 -37.27 -10.39 10.05
CA GLY A 294 -36.41 -9.21 9.95
C GLY A 294 -35.98 -8.91 8.52
N MET A 295 -35.61 -9.94 7.75
CA MET A 295 -35.25 -9.77 6.34
C MET A 295 -36.41 -9.26 5.48
N LYS A 296 -37.63 -9.80 5.67
CA LYS A 296 -38.83 -9.33 4.95
C LYS A 296 -39.20 -7.89 5.32
N ALA A 297 -39.06 -7.51 6.57
CA ALA A 297 -39.30 -6.14 7.01
C ALA A 297 -38.34 -5.16 6.32
N ALA A 298 -37.04 -5.50 6.32
CA ALA A 298 -36.01 -4.71 5.63
C ALA A 298 -36.26 -4.64 4.11
N GLN A 299 -36.55 -5.77 3.47
CA GLN A 299 -36.86 -5.84 2.04
C GLN A 299 -38.05 -4.94 1.67
N ASN A 300 -39.13 -4.94 2.46
CA ASN A 300 -40.30 -4.10 2.19
C ASN A 300 -39.95 -2.61 2.19
N THR A 301 -39.13 -2.16 3.14
CA THR A 301 -38.67 -0.77 3.21
C THR A 301 -37.77 -0.40 2.03
N ILE A 302 -36.82 -1.28 1.67
CA ILE A 302 -35.95 -1.08 0.50
C ILE A 302 -36.79 -1.01 -0.78
N ASN A 303 -37.70 -1.96 -0.98
CA ASN A 303 -38.58 -2.01 -2.15
C ASN A 303 -39.43 -0.74 -2.29
N GLN A 304 -40.02 -0.27 -1.19
CA GLN A 304 -40.80 0.97 -1.20
C GLN A 304 -39.96 2.15 -1.68
N ILE A 305 -38.74 2.33 -1.16
CA ILE A 305 -37.87 3.44 -1.53
C ILE A 305 -37.41 3.33 -2.99
N LEU A 306 -37.05 2.12 -3.42
CA LEU A 306 -36.62 1.88 -4.81
C LEU A 306 -37.78 2.07 -5.81
N ASP A 307 -39.01 1.72 -5.45
CA ASP A 307 -40.19 1.95 -6.29
C ASP A 307 -40.51 3.45 -6.40
N GLU A 308 -40.38 4.20 -5.30
CA GLU A 308 -40.53 5.65 -5.32
C GLU A 308 -39.44 6.33 -6.16
N TYR A 309 -38.21 5.81 -6.12
CA TYR A 309 -37.12 6.27 -6.99
C TYR A 309 -37.35 5.91 -8.46
N ALA A 310 -37.75 4.66 -8.74
CA ALA A 310 -38.05 4.18 -10.08
C ALA A 310 -39.15 5.01 -10.77
N ALA A 311 -40.14 5.49 -10.01
CA ALA A 311 -41.19 6.36 -10.53
C ALA A 311 -40.68 7.75 -10.98
N THR A 312 -39.44 8.12 -10.65
CA THR A 312 -38.82 9.40 -11.05
C THR A 312 -37.84 9.29 -12.22
N LEU A 313 -37.51 8.07 -12.64
CA LEU A 313 -36.65 7.78 -13.80
C LEU A 313 -37.47 7.80 -15.09
#